data_AF-A0A833EQN4-F1
#
_entry.id   AF-A0A833EQN4-F1
#
_cell.length_a   1.000
_cell.length_b   1.000
_cell.length_c   1.000
_cell.angle_alpha   90.00
_cell.angle_beta   90.00
_cell.angle_gamma   90.00
#
_symmetry.space_group_name_H-M   'P 1'
#
loop_
_entity.id
_entity.type
_entity.pdbx_description
1 polymer ?
#
loop_
_entity_poly.entity_id
_entity_poly.type
_entity_poly.pdbx_seq_one_letter_code
_entity_poly.pdbx_strand_id
1 'polypeptide(L)'
;MNEDEKAAVTDILKYLYAHPDAKHTMEGIARYWIFQQRLEENLDVVLAATSYLINEGVLETVKMSDGQVYYRVVRSKLDELSSSKH
;
A
#
# COMPACT_ATOMS: atom_id res chain seq x y z
N MET A 1 -17.53 24.05 9.90
CA MET A 1 -16.35 23.56 9.18
C MET A 1 -15.13 23.69 10.07
N ASN A 2 -14.89 22.63 10.81
CA ASN A 2 -13.71 22.38 11.63
C ASN A 2 -12.52 22.06 10.72
N GLU A 3 -11.32 21.94 11.31
CA GLU A 3 -10.09 21.69 10.55
C GLU A 3 -10.13 20.34 9.82
N ASP A 4 -10.70 19.30 10.45
CA ASP A 4 -10.88 17.98 9.83
C ASP A 4 -11.81 18.02 8.60
N GLU A 5 -12.88 18.82 8.66
CA GLU A 5 -13.81 18.99 7.54
C GLU A 5 -13.13 19.71 6.36
N LYS A 6 -12.25 20.68 6.63
CA LYS A 6 -11.51 21.41 5.59
C LYS A 6 -10.45 20.53 4.92
N ALA A 7 -9.76 19.69 5.69
CA ALA A 7 -8.82 18.71 5.15
C ALA A 7 -9.56 17.72 4.23
N ALA A 8 -10.67 17.16 4.69
CA ALA A 8 -11.50 16.24 3.90
C ALA A 8 -11.98 16.88 2.57
N VAL A 9 -12.42 18.14 2.59
CA VAL A 9 -12.80 18.87 1.36
C VAL A 9 -11.65 18.93 0.36
N THR A 10 -10.44 19.24 0.83
CA THR A 10 -9.25 19.38 -0.03
C THR A 10 -8.90 18.05 -0.69
N ASP A 11 -8.92 16.96 0.07
CA ASP A 11 -8.56 15.64 -0.46
C ASP A 11 -9.65 15.04 -1.35
N ILE A 12 -10.94 15.27 -1.05
CA ILE A 12 -12.06 14.91 -1.94
C ILE A 12 -11.92 15.62 -3.30
N LEU A 13 -11.56 16.91 -3.30
CA LEU A 13 -11.36 17.67 -4.54
C LEU A 13 -10.17 17.17 -5.35
N LYS A 14 -9.02 16.88 -4.72
CA LYS A 14 -7.87 16.28 -5.41
C LYS A 14 -8.25 14.94 -6.06
N TYR A 15 -9.01 14.11 -5.33
CA TYR A 15 -9.45 12.81 -5.82
C TYR A 15 -10.39 12.92 -7.03
N LEU A 16 -11.42 13.77 -6.94
CA LEU A 16 -12.35 14.00 -8.05
C LEU A 16 -11.65 14.62 -9.27
N TYR A 17 -10.63 15.45 -9.05
CA TYR A 17 -9.80 16.00 -10.12
C TYR A 17 -8.95 14.93 -10.82
N ALA A 18 -8.37 14.00 -10.06
CA ALA A 18 -7.60 12.89 -10.62
C ALA A 18 -8.46 11.85 -11.34
N HIS A 19 -9.76 11.76 -11.01
CA HIS A 19 -10.70 10.80 -11.58
C HIS A 19 -12.01 11.47 -12.04
N PRO A 20 -11.98 12.28 -13.12
CA PRO A 20 -13.12 13.08 -13.56
C PRO A 20 -14.33 12.26 -14.03
N ASP A 21 -14.11 11.03 -14.51
CA ASP A 21 -15.15 10.10 -14.97
C ASP A 21 -15.69 9.18 -13.87
N ALA A 22 -15.23 9.37 -12.64
CA ALA A 22 -15.53 8.47 -11.54
C ALA A 22 -16.97 8.63 -11.06
N LYS A 23 -17.84 7.71 -11.46
CA LYS A 23 -19.22 7.61 -10.97
C LYS A 23 -19.25 6.94 -9.60
N HIS A 24 -18.76 7.63 -8.58
CA HIS A 24 -18.84 7.13 -7.21
C HIS A 24 -20.07 7.68 -6.49
N THR A 25 -20.70 6.83 -5.67
CA THR A 25 -21.61 7.29 -4.62
C THR A 25 -20.79 7.94 -3.51
N MET A 26 -21.42 8.79 -2.69
CA MET A 26 -20.76 9.40 -1.53
C MET A 26 -20.16 8.34 -0.58
N GLU A 27 -20.84 7.19 -0.42
CA GLU A 27 -20.31 6.03 0.33
C GLU A 27 -19.05 5.45 -0.33
N GLY A 28 -19.01 5.36 -1.66
CA GLY A 28 -17.85 4.88 -2.41
C GLY A 28 -16.64 5.80 -2.27
N ILE A 29 -16.86 7.12 -2.34
CA ILE A 29 -15.80 8.12 -2.12
C ILE A 29 -15.26 8.00 -0.70
N ALA A 30 -16.14 7.93 0.30
CA ALA A 30 -15.72 7.81 1.71
C ALA A 30 -14.93 6.52 1.97
N ARG A 31 -15.39 5.37 1.47
CA ARG A 31 -14.69 4.08 1.65
C ARG A 31 -13.34 4.04 0.92
N TYR A 32 -13.29 4.53 -0.31
CA TYR A 32 -12.06 4.59 -1.09
C TYR A 32 -11.06 5.54 -0.43
N TRP A 33 -11.49 6.72 0.03
CA TRP A 33 -10.64 7.67 0.73
C TRP A 33 -10.08 7.09 2.04
N ILE A 34 -10.88 6.42 2.88
CA ILE A 34 -10.38 5.75 4.09
C ILE A 34 -9.34 4.67 3.74
N PHE A 35 -9.56 3.92 2.65
CA PHE A 35 -8.62 2.89 2.23
C PHE A 35 -7.32 3.47 1.65
N GLN A 36 -7.41 4.53 0.84
CA GLN A 36 -6.24 5.23 0.30
C GLN A 36 -5.46 5.98 1.36
N GLN A 37 -6.13 6.74 2.24
CA GLN A 37 -5.48 7.43 3.35
C GLN A 37 -4.71 6.45 4.22
N ARG A 38 -5.32 5.31 4.59
CA ARG A 38 -4.60 4.25 5.31
C ARG A 38 -3.46 3.64 4.50
N LEU A 39 -3.63 3.46 3.19
CA LEU A 39 -2.56 2.91 2.35
C LEU A 39 -1.36 3.87 2.27
N GLU A 40 -1.62 5.17 2.11
CA GLU A 40 -0.61 6.22 2.06
C GLU A 40 0.08 6.41 3.41
N GLU A 41 -0.69 6.49 4.51
CA GLU A 41 -0.15 6.61 5.88
C GLU A 41 0.71 5.40 6.29
N ASN A 42 0.44 4.22 5.73
CA ASN A 42 1.18 3.01 6.04
C ASN A 42 2.25 2.66 5.00
N LEU A 43 2.43 3.47 3.94
CA LEU A 43 3.39 3.15 2.89
C LEU A 43 4.82 3.12 3.43
N ASP A 44 5.21 4.10 4.25
CA ASP A 44 6.53 4.12 4.91
C ASP A 44 6.74 2.90 5.81
N VAL A 45 5.71 2.48 6.54
CA VAL A 45 5.75 1.28 7.38
C VAL A 45 5.93 0.02 6.53
N VAL A 46 5.22 -0.08 5.41
CA VAL A 46 5.33 -1.20 4.46
C VAL A 46 6.71 -1.21 3.81
N LEU A 47 7.26 -0.05 3.42
CA LEU A 47 8.61 0.06 2.86
C LEU A 47 9.69 -0.33 3.87
N ALA A 48 9.57 0.11 5.12
CA ALA A 48 10.47 -0.25 6.20
C ALA A 48 10.42 -1.76 6.50
N ALA A 49 9.21 -2.32 6.61
CA ALA A 49 9.02 -3.76 6.82
C ALA A 49 9.57 -4.59 5.64
N THR A 50 9.33 -4.15 4.40
CA THR A 50 9.86 -4.81 3.20
C THR A 50 11.39 -4.77 3.18
N SER A 51 11.99 -3.62 3.51
CA SER A 51 13.44 -3.47 3.59
C SER A 51 14.05 -4.38 4.66
N TYR A 52 13.41 -4.46 5.83
CA TYR A 52 13.81 -5.39 6.90
C TYR A 52 13.77 -6.85 6.42
N LEU A 53 12.68 -7.28 5.78
CA LEU A 53 12.54 -8.64 5.28
C LEU A 53 13.55 -9.00 4.18
N ILE A 54 13.99 -8.02 3.38
CA ILE A 54 15.08 -8.21 2.41
C ILE A 54 16.42 -8.40 3.14
N ASN A 55 16.69 -7.58 4.16
CA ASN A 55 17.91 -7.70 4.96
C ASN A 55 18.00 -9.05 5.68
N GLU A 56 16.87 -9.56 6.19
CA GLU A 56 16.78 -10.87 6.84
C GLU A 56 16.84 -12.05 5.85
N GLY A 57 16.94 -11.78 4.54
CA GLY A 57 16.98 -12.82 3.49
C GLY A 57 15.65 -13.56 3.32
N VAL A 58 14.55 -13.03 3.87
CA VAL A 58 13.20 -13.60 3.72
C VAL A 58 12.61 -13.20 2.37
N LEU A 59 12.83 -11.96 1.94
CA LEU A 59 12.50 -11.45 0.62
C LEU A 59 13.75 -11.24 -0.21
N GLU A 60 13.63 -11.41 -1.52
CA GLU A 60 14.66 -11.01 -2.49
C GLU A 60 14.06 -10.13 -3.58
N THR A 61 14.90 -9.27 -4.16
CA THR A 61 14.52 -8.37 -5.26
C THR A 61 14.86 -9.01 -6.61
N VAL A 62 13.89 -9.06 -7.51
CA VAL A 62 14.04 -9.59 -8.86
C VAL A 62 13.85 -8.44 -9.84
N LYS A 63 14.92 -8.09 -10.56
CA LYS A 63 14.85 -7.13 -11.67
C LYS A 63 14.37 -7.85 -12.92
N MET A 64 13.24 -7.40 -13.46
CA MET A 64 12.70 -7.93 -14.71
C MET A 64 13.28 -7.19 -15.92
N SER A 65 13.17 -7.81 -17.09
CA SER A 65 13.66 -7.28 -18.37
C SER A 65 13.02 -5.93 -18.76
N ASP A 66 11.83 -5.64 -18.24
CA ASP A 66 11.09 -4.37 -18.41
C ASP A 66 11.62 -3.24 -17.49
N GLY A 67 12.61 -3.53 -16.63
CA GLY A 67 13.15 -2.57 -15.67
C GLY A 67 12.36 -2.47 -14.35
N GLN A 68 11.20 -3.12 -14.26
CA GLN A 68 10.44 -3.25 -13.01
C GLN A 68 11.14 -4.17 -11.99
N VAL A 69 11.01 -3.81 -10.71
CA VAL A 69 11.53 -4.60 -9.58
C VAL A 69 10.37 -5.29 -8.88
N TYR A 70 10.47 -6.60 -8.73
CA TYR A 70 9.52 -7.42 -7.99
C TYR A 70 10.16 -7.99 -6.73
N TYR A 71 9.35 -8.24 -5.71
CA TYR A 71 9.78 -8.87 -4.47
C TYR A 71 9.22 -10.29 -4.44
N ARG A 72 10.06 -11.28 -4.14
CA ARG A 72 9.61 -12.67 -3.93
C ARG A 72 10.12 -13.22 -2.60
N VAL A 73 9.35 -14.12 -2.00
CA VAL A 73 9.78 -14.85 -0.80
C VAL A 73 10.82 -15.90 -1.21
N VAL A 74 11.91 -15.98 -0.45
CA VAL A 74 12.93 -17.01 -0.61
C VAL A 74 12.33 -18.36 -0.20
N ARG A 75 12.32 -19.32 -1.12
CA ARG A 75 11.61 -20.62 -0.95
C ARG A 75 12.08 -21.39 0.28
N SER A 76 13.38 -21.37 0.56
CA SER A 76 13.96 -22.02 1.74
C SER A 76 13.42 -21.41 3.04
N LYS A 77 13.22 -20.08 3.06
CA LYS A 77 12.70 -19.38 4.24
C LYS A 77 11.21 -19.59 4.44
N LEU A 78 10.47 -19.80 3.35
CA LEU A 78 9.05 -20.17 3.40
C LEU A 78 8.84 -21.51 4.11
N ASP A 79 9.72 -22.49 3.86
CA ASP A 79 9.68 -23.81 4.48
C ASP A 79 9.90 -23.73 6.01
N GLU A 80 10.92 -22.97 6.44
CA GLU A 80 11.20 -22.68 7.85
C GLU A 80 10.02 -21.98 8.56
N LEU A 81 9.41 -20.98 7.92
CA LEU A 81 8.26 -20.23 8.47
C LEU A 81 6.98 -21.07 8.52
N SER A 82 6.79 -21.99 7.56
CA SER A 82 5.67 -22.92 7.55
C SER A 82 5.82 -24.05 8.57
N SER A 83 7.06 -24.43 8.88
CA SER A 83 7.39 -25.47 9.87
C SER A 83 7.36 -24.96 11.32
N SER A 84 7.52 -23.66 11.55
CA SER A 84 7.45 -23.05 12.88
C SER A 84 6.02 -22.79 13.38
N LYS A 85 4.99 -23.35 12.72
CA LYS A 85 3.58 -23.21 13.07
C LYS A 85 2.91 -24.53 13.53
N HIS A 86 3.72 -25.50 13.98
CA HIS A 86 3.26 -26.77 14.54
C HIS A 86 3.62 -26.94 16.02
#